data_AF-A0A369Q6P7-F1
#
_entry.id   AF-A0A369Q6P7-F1
#
_cell.length_a   1.000
_cell.length_b   1.000
_cell.length_c   1.000
_cell.angle_alpha   90.00
_cell.angle_beta   90.00
_cell.angle_gamma   90.00
#
_symmetry.space_group_name_H-M   'P 1'
#
loop_
_entity.id
_entity.type
_entity.pdbx_description
1 polymer ?
#
loop_
_entity_poly.entity_id
_entity_poly.type
_entity_poly.pdbx_seq_one_letter_code
_entity_poly.pdbx_strand_id
1 'polypeptide(L)'
;MYFPYIRGKQFELIALREIRDILAGNNTKVSPIIEPVKNSPTLKKVLSELSREEINFNVIINPVVGDLIGSSAGIMELLDKELNGYSNYQMAIIIDESKDVRFYRDLVRDHKLSCSGVTLIHNSVNDNIKNILTIIEDKSELPIINNIINSGKTNRRYYRNFDSATLVTLDDFFCCQQKNSDYLPIGESQFSEEHLFYKNDGYKGFSDFLTIGDNYSDGGFLPFAIAIHLSYADSTKKIRVKHFVSDSNMDTSDIGGKFEEALNKLIYWSKTSSLNTRAIEEFKELHSNGHFPGLGSVKKLSVMNHIELVIGLI
;
A
#
# COMPACT_ATOMS: atom_id res chain seq x y z
N MET A 1 -2.87 3.61 -13.72
CA MET A 1 -3.63 3.28 -12.51
C MET A 1 -2.65 3.15 -11.34
N TYR A 2 -3.05 3.51 -10.13
CA TYR A 2 -2.23 3.41 -8.92
C TYR A 2 -2.66 2.21 -8.07
N PHE A 3 -1.68 1.47 -7.56
CA PHE A 3 -1.92 0.27 -6.75
C PHE A 3 -1.19 0.41 -5.40
N PRO A 4 -1.74 1.15 -4.40
CA PRO A 4 -1.07 1.28 -3.11
C PRO A 4 -0.93 -0.08 -2.44
N TYR A 5 0.30 -0.49 -2.10
CA TYR A 5 0.56 -1.76 -1.44
C TYR A 5 0.49 -1.58 0.07
N ILE A 6 -0.40 -2.33 0.72
CA ILE A 6 -0.60 -2.28 2.17
C ILE A 6 -0.37 -3.67 2.77
N ARG A 7 0.50 -3.72 3.78
CA ARG A 7 0.61 -4.86 4.69
C ARG A 7 -0.58 -4.70 5.64
N GLY A 8 -1.57 -5.59 5.59
CA GLY A 8 -2.90 -5.50 6.23
C GLY A 8 -2.94 -5.42 7.77
N LYS A 9 -2.10 -4.55 8.35
CA LYS A 9 -2.06 -4.14 9.73
C LYS A 9 -3.21 -3.20 10.01
N GLN A 10 -3.62 -3.16 11.27
CA GLN A 10 -4.82 -2.46 11.71
C GLN A 10 -4.92 -1.02 11.21
N PHE A 11 -3.88 -0.19 11.38
CA PHE A 11 -3.95 1.23 11.02
C PHE A 11 -3.87 1.50 9.51
N GLU A 12 -3.25 0.61 8.74
CA GLU A 12 -3.22 0.71 7.28
C GLU A 12 -4.58 0.31 6.68
N LEU A 13 -5.20 -0.73 7.25
CA LEU A 13 -6.57 -1.12 6.93
C LEU A 13 -7.58 -0.02 7.31
N ILE A 14 -7.44 0.59 8.49
CA ILE A 14 -8.30 1.71 8.90
C ILE A 14 -8.13 2.91 7.97
N ALA A 15 -6.90 3.21 7.51
CA ALA A 15 -6.66 4.27 6.55
C ALA A 15 -7.48 4.07 5.27
N LEU A 16 -7.43 2.88 4.66
CA LEU A 16 -8.25 2.55 3.48
C LEU A 16 -9.75 2.73 3.75
N ARG A 17 -10.21 2.29 4.93
CA ARG A 17 -11.61 2.39 5.33
C ARG A 17 -12.10 3.83 5.43
N GLU A 18 -11.25 4.71 5.96
CA GLU A 18 -11.59 6.10 6.19
C GLU A 18 -11.55 6.95 4.93
N ILE A 19 -10.81 6.53 3.90
CA ILE A 19 -10.80 7.18 2.58
C ILE A 19 -11.63 6.42 1.54
N ARG A 20 -12.47 5.46 1.95
CA ARG A 20 -13.21 4.59 1.02
C ARG A 20 -14.06 5.36 0.01
N ASP A 21 -14.64 6.49 0.38
CA ASP A 21 -15.42 7.35 -0.52
C ASP A 21 -14.52 8.01 -1.60
N ILE A 22 -13.29 8.37 -1.25
CA ILE A 22 -12.28 8.85 -2.20
C ILE A 22 -11.89 7.71 -3.16
N LEU A 23 -11.72 6.49 -2.65
CA LEU A 23 -11.43 5.31 -3.48
C LEU A 23 -12.59 4.99 -4.43
N ALA A 24 -13.83 5.00 -3.93
CA ALA A 24 -15.03 4.71 -4.72
C ALA A 24 -15.20 5.74 -5.85
N GLY A 25 -15.00 7.03 -5.56
CA GLY A 25 -15.03 8.10 -6.56
C GLY A 25 -13.91 8.02 -7.61
N ASN A 26 -12.89 7.19 -7.38
CA ASN A 26 -11.71 7.05 -8.24
C ASN A 26 -11.41 5.59 -8.62
N ASN A 27 -12.42 4.73 -8.66
CA ASN A 27 -12.29 3.27 -8.89
C ASN A 27 -11.57 2.87 -10.20
N THR A 28 -11.49 3.76 -11.20
CA THR A 28 -10.73 3.54 -12.44
C THR A 28 -9.26 3.98 -12.34
N LYS A 29 -8.91 4.73 -11.30
CA LYS A 29 -7.59 5.30 -11.08
C LYS A 29 -6.81 4.58 -10.00
N VAL A 30 -7.47 3.98 -9.01
CA VAL A 30 -6.82 3.31 -7.86
C VAL A 30 -7.39 1.91 -7.63
N SER A 31 -6.52 0.93 -7.34
CA SER A 31 -6.90 -0.41 -6.90
C SER A 31 -5.89 -0.91 -5.85
N PRO A 32 -6.18 -0.76 -4.55
CA PRO A 32 -5.27 -1.14 -3.48
C PRO A 32 -4.88 -2.61 -3.52
N ILE A 33 -3.65 -2.91 -3.12
CA ILE A 33 -3.17 -4.28 -2.88
C ILE A 33 -3.13 -4.50 -1.38
N ILE A 34 -3.89 -5.48 -0.90
CA ILE A 34 -4.00 -5.81 0.50
C ILE A 34 -3.31 -7.16 0.72
N GLU A 35 -2.21 -7.15 1.46
CA GLU A 35 -1.63 -8.38 1.98
C GLU A 35 -2.17 -8.68 3.37
N PRO A 36 -3.03 -9.69 3.55
CA PRO A 36 -3.60 -9.99 4.86
C PRO A 36 -2.51 -10.60 5.76
N VAL A 37 -2.11 -9.85 6.80
CA VAL A 37 -1.09 -10.31 7.77
C VAL A 37 -1.70 -10.97 9.00
N LYS A 38 -3.00 -10.74 9.25
CA LYS A 38 -3.74 -11.34 10.37
C LYS A 38 -5.23 -11.41 10.06
N ASN A 39 -5.90 -12.50 10.44
CA ASN A 39 -7.35 -12.63 10.36
C ASN A 39 -8.04 -11.81 11.47
N SER A 40 -8.06 -10.49 11.31
CA SER A 40 -8.59 -9.54 12.29
C SER A 40 -10.02 -9.10 11.97
N PRO A 41 -10.81 -8.67 12.97
CA PRO A 41 -12.10 -8.01 12.73
C PRO A 41 -11.98 -6.79 11.81
N THR A 42 -10.86 -6.06 11.89
CA THR A 42 -10.59 -4.90 11.02
C THR A 42 -10.48 -5.32 9.55
N LEU A 43 -9.77 -6.41 9.24
CA LEU A 43 -9.65 -6.92 7.87
C LEU A 43 -11.02 -7.27 7.30
N LYS A 44 -11.84 -8.04 8.05
CA LYS A 44 -13.22 -8.39 7.67
C LYS A 44 -14.07 -7.16 7.38
N LYS A 45 -13.99 -6.18 8.28
CA LYS A 45 -14.73 -4.92 8.15
C LYS A 45 -14.30 -4.10 6.94
N VAL A 46 -13.01 -4.08 6.61
CA VAL A 46 -12.50 -3.41 5.41
C VAL A 46 -12.96 -4.11 4.15
N LEU A 47 -12.81 -5.43 4.05
CA LEU A 47 -13.23 -6.19 2.87
C LEU A 47 -14.73 -6.00 2.58
N SER A 48 -15.57 -6.10 3.61
CA SER A 48 -17.03 -5.88 3.47
C SER A 48 -17.42 -4.44 3.14
N GLU A 49 -16.66 -3.44 3.57
CA GLU A 49 -16.91 -2.05 3.19
C GLU A 49 -16.42 -1.73 1.79
N LEU A 50 -15.25 -2.25 1.39
CA LEU A 50 -14.77 -2.08 0.01
C LEU A 50 -15.72 -2.73 -1.00
N SER A 51 -16.24 -3.93 -0.71
CA SER A 51 -17.22 -4.59 -1.57
C SER A 51 -18.55 -3.82 -1.65
N ARG A 52 -19.05 -3.31 -0.51
CA ARG A 52 -20.30 -2.55 -0.46
C ARG A 52 -20.23 -1.22 -1.23
N GLU A 53 -19.09 -0.55 -1.23
CA GLU A 53 -18.87 0.70 -1.97
C GLU A 53 -18.39 0.42 -3.42
N GLU A 54 -18.43 -0.83 -3.89
CA GLU A 54 -18.02 -1.28 -5.22
C GLU A 54 -16.59 -0.89 -5.64
N ILE A 55 -15.68 -0.84 -4.65
CA ILE A 55 -14.28 -0.47 -4.85
C ILE A 55 -13.50 -1.67 -5.40
N ASN A 56 -12.73 -1.47 -6.46
CA ASN A 56 -11.81 -2.49 -6.96
C ASN A 56 -10.56 -2.59 -6.07
N PHE A 57 -10.15 -3.80 -5.72
CA PHE A 57 -8.94 -4.08 -4.94
C PHE A 57 -8.34 -5.44 -5.28
N ASN A 58 -7.12 -5.66 -4.83
CA ASN A 58 -6.38 -6.92 -4.95
C ASN A 58 -6.13 -7.48 -3.55
N VAL A 59 -6.41 -8.77 -3.32
CA VAL A 59 -6.07 -9.44 -2.04
C VAL A 59 -5.04 -10.52 -2.27
N ILE A 60 -3.93 -10.45 -1.54
CA ILE A 60 -2.88 -11.48 -1.61
C ILE A 60 -3.34 -12.74 -0.91
N ILE A 61 -3.37 -13.86 -1.64
CA ILE A 61 -3.83 -15.16 -1.12
C ILE A 61 -2.69 -16.02 -0.55
N ASN A 62 -1.44 -15.60 -0.74
CA ASN A 62 -0.24 -16.28 -0.27
C ASN A 62 0.75 -15.31 0.39
N PRO A 63 0.33 -14.63 1.47
CA PRO A 63 1.14 -13.62 2.13
C PRO A 63 2.50 -14.19 2.54
N VAL A 64 3.53 -13.34 2.49
CA VAL A 64 4.91 -13.69 2.84
C VAL A 64 5.31 -13.16 4.22
N VAL A 65 4.43 -12.41 4.87
CA VAL A 65 4.64 -11.85 6.21
C VAL A 65 3.38 -11.97 7.08
N GLY A 66 3.56 -11.93 8.40
CA GLY A 66 2.49 -12.01 9.39
C GLY A 66 2.02 -13.42 9.73
N ASP A 67 0.96 -13.49 10.53
CA ASP A 67 0.39 -14.72 11.09
C ASP A 67 -0.28 -15.63 10.04
N LEU A 68 -0.55 -15.11 8.83
CA LEU A 68 -1.27 -15.82 7.78
C LEU A 68 -0.37 -16.49 6.72
N ILE A 69 0.95 -16.50 6.93
CA ILE A 69 1.87 -17.27 6.10
C ILE A 69 1.42 -18.73 6.07
N GLY A 70 1.36 -19.32 4.86
CA GLY A 70 0.92 -20.71 4.67
C GLY A 70 -0.59 -20.94 4.85
N SER A 71 -1.39 -19.92 5.16
CA SER A 71 -2.83 -20.05 5.44
C SER A 71 -3.72 -19.70 4.25
N SER A 72 -3.30 -20.06 3.01
CA SER A 72 -4.04 -19.69 1.79
C SER A 72 -5.49 -20.17 1.77
N ALA A 73 -5.77 -21.41 2.20
CA ALA A 73 -7.14 -21.92 2.30
C ALA A 73 -8.00 -21.09 3.27
N GLY A 74 -7.44 -20.73 4.45
CA GLY A 74 -8.15 -19.87 5.41
C GLY A 74 -8.39 -18.46 4.89
N ILE A 75 -7.53 -17.94 4.02
CA ILE A 75 -7.77 -16.67 3.32
C ILE A 75 -8.91 -16.84 2.30
N MET A 76 -8.97 -17.96 1.57
CA MET A 76 -10.08 -18.22 0.64
C MET A 76 -11.43 -18.29 1.36
N GLU A 77 -11.52 -19.02 2.47
CA GLU A 77 -12.72 -19.10 3.30
C GLU A 77 -13.14 -17.72 3.84
N LEU A 78 -12.16 -16.90 4.24
CA LEU A 78 -12.40 -15.52 4.66
C LEU A 78 -12.99 -14.69 3.52
N LEU A 79 -12.42 -14.79 2.32
CA LEU A 79 -12.90 -14.03 1.15
C LEU A 79 -14.30 -14.45 0.73
N ASP A 80 -14.58 -15.76 0.67
CA ASP A 80 -15.90 -16.29 0.34
C ASP A 80 -16.98 -15.72 1.28
N LYS A 81 -16.67 -15.75 2.58
CA LYS A 81 -17.57 -15.27 3.63
C LYS A 81 -17.80 -13.76 3.59
N GLU A 82 -16.74 -12.97 3.49
CA GLU A 82 -16.83 -11.50 3.67
C GLU A 82 -17.20 -10.76 2.37
N LEU A 83 -16.95 -11.36 1.20
CA LEU A 83 -17.26 -10.74 -0.10
C LEU A 83 -18.65 -11.14 -0.63
N ASN A 84 -19.22 -12.27 -0.18
CA ASN A 84 -20.61 -12.66 -0.44
C ASN A 84 -21.04 -12.50 -1.91
N GLY A 85 -20.24 -13.02 -2.84
CA GLY A 85 -20.51 -12.95 -4.28
C GLY A 85 -20.04 -11.68 -5.01
N TYR A 86 -19.46 -10.71 -4.29
CA TYR A 86 -18.80 -9.56 -4.91
C TYR A 86 -17.62 -10.03 -5.78
N SER A 87 -17.57 -9.57 -7.04
CA SER A 87 -16.59 -10.05 -8.02
C SER A 87 -15.63 -9.00 -8.56
N ASN A 88 -15.85 -7.72 -8.24
CA ASN A 88 -14.96 -6.63 -8.65
C ASN A 88 -13.72 -6.52 -7.74
N TYR A 89 -12.98 -7.62 -7.64
CA TYR A 89 -11.66 -7.70 -7.00
C TYR A 89 -10.79 -8.70 -7.74
N GLN A 90 -9.49 -8.69 -7.47
CA GLN A 90 -8.54 -9.66 -7.97
C GLN A 90 -7.89 -10.45 -6.84
N MET A 91 -7.53 -11.70 -7.14
CA MET A 91 -6.65 -12.48 -6.27
C MET A 91 -5.22 -12.26 -6.68
N ALA A 92 -4.44 -11.75 -5.74
CA ALA A 92 -3.03 -11.50 -5.94
C ALA A 92 -2.18 -12.68 -5.45
N ILE A 93 -1.19 -13.08 -6.24
CA ILE A 93 -0.27 -14.16 -5.93
C ILE A 93 1.14 -13.60 -5.96
N ILE A 94 1.82 -13.59 -4.82
CA ILE A 94 3.26 -13.31 -4.75
C ILE A 94 3.99 -14.53 -5.30
N ILE A 95 4.74 -14.35 -6.37
CA ILE A 95 5.56 -15.39 -6.97
C ILE A 95 7.03 -15.17 -6.65
N ASP A 96 7.68 -16.27 -6.31
CA ASP A 96 9.13 -16.39 -6.13
C ASP A 96 9.58 -17.74 -6.72
N GLU A 97 10.86 -18.09 -6.59
CA GLU A 97 11.41 -19.34 -7.12
C GLU A 97 10.76 -20.61 -6.55
N SER A 98 10.20 -20.54 -5.34
CA SER A 98 9.66 -21.69 -4.61
C SER A 98 8.18 -21.96 -4.86
N LYS A 99 7.46 -21.00 -5.44
CA LYS A 99 6.00 -21.01 -5.53
C LYS A 99 5.50 -21.40 -6.92
N ASP A 100 4.68 -22.45 -6.97
CA ASP A 100 3.98 -22.83 -8.19
C ASP A 100 2.70 -22.01 -8.37
N VAL A 101 2.66 -21.20 -9.42
CA VAL A 101 1.47 -20.42 -9.78
C VAL A 101 0.26 -21.32 -10.05
N ARG A 102 0.47 -22.53 -10.59
CA ARG A 102 -0.62 -23.47 -10.88
C ARG A 102 -1.35 -23.90 -9.63
N PHE A 103 -0.61 -24.22 -8.55
CA PHE A 103 -1.18 -24.59 -7.26
C PHE A 103 -2.18 -23.55 -6.75
N TYR A 104 -1.82 -22.26 -6.82
CA TYR A 104 -2.70 -21.19 -6.37
C TYR A 104 -3.89 -20.98 -7.31
N ARG A 105 -3.75 -21.20 -8.62
CA ARG A 105 -4.89 -21.19 -9.56
C ARG A 105 -5.85 -22.34 -9.30
N ASP A 106 -5.33 -23.53 -9.07
CA ASP A 106 -6.15 -24.70 -8.70
C ASP A 106 -6.91 -24.40 -7.40
N LEU A 107 -6.24 -23.83 -6.40
CA LEU A 107 -6.88 -23.42 -5.14
C LEU A 107 -8.03 -22.43 -5.37
N VAL A 108 -7.84 -21.44 -6.24
CA VAL A 108 -8.87 -20.49 -6.63
C VAL A 108 -10.07 -21.18 -7.28
N ARG A 109 -9.82 -22.07 -8.24
CA ARG A 109 -10.85 -22.80 -8.98
C ARG A 109 -11.67 -23.68 -8.04
N ASP A 110 -11.00 -24.38 -7.14
CA ASP A 110 -11.62 -25.34 -6.22
C ASP A 110 -12.55 -24.66 -5.21
N HIS A 111 -12.24 -23.42 -4.80
CA HIS A 111 -13.07 -22.61 -3.90
C HIS A 111 -14.20 -21.86 -4.62
N LYS A 112 -14.26 -21.90 -5.95
CA LYS A 112 -15.33 -21.27 -6.78
C LYS A 112 -15.59 -19.79 -6.49
N LEU A 113 -14.55 -19.06 -6.07
CA LEU A 113 -14.65 -17.64 -5.78
C LEU A 113 -14.91 -16.84 -7.06
N SER A 114 -15.95 -16.00 -7.03
CA SER A 114 -16.26 -15.07 -8.12
C SER A 114 -15.33 -13.87 -8.04
N CYS A 115 -14.29 -13.81 -8.86
CA CYS A 115 -13.38 -12.67 -8.95
C CYS A 115 -13.19 -12.24 -10.42
N SER A 116 -12.69 -11.03 -10.63
CA SER A 116 -12.50 -10.47 -11.97
C SER A 116 -11.22 -10.94 -12.67
N GLY A 117 -10.30 -11.58 -11.93
CA GLY A 117 -9.05 -12.08 -12.46
C GLY A 117 -7.96 -12.26 -11.40
N VAL A 118 -6.75 -12.54 -11.90
CA VAL A 118 -5.56 -12.78 -11.09
C VAL A 118 -4.55 -11.65 -11.30
N THR A 119 -3.89 -11.27 -10.22
CA THR A 119 -2.75 -10.35 -10.21
C THR A 119 -1.50 -11.14 -9.80
N LEU A 120 -0.47 -11.16 -10.63
CA LEU A 120 0.81 -11.76 -10.25
C LEU A 120 1.73 -10.68 -9.69
N ILE A 121 2.36 -10.93 -8.54
CA ILE A 121 3.35 -10.04 -7.93
C ILE A 121 4.71 -10.72 -7.99
N HIS A 122 5.57 -10.23 -8.88
CA HIS A 122 6.87 -10.79 -9.18
C HIS A 122 7.91 -10.22 -8.21
N ASN A 123 8.24 -11.00 -7.18
CA ASN A 123 9.09 -10.58 -6.07
C ASN A 123 10.49 -11.23 -6.08
N SER A 124 10.79 -11.96 -7.14
CA SER A 124 12.13 -12.44 -7.51
C SER A 124 12.19 -12.67 -9.03
N VAL A 125 13.39 -12.80 -9.58
CA VAL A 125 13.55 -13.41 -10.90
C VAL A 125 13.12 -14.89 -10.79
N ASN A 126 12.44 -15.40 -11.82
CA ASN A 126 12.08 -16.81 -11.90
C ASN A 126 12.68 -17.39 -13.18
N ASP A 127 13.59 -18.35 -13.04
CA ASP A 127 14.30 -18.99 -14.16
C ASP A 127 13.36 -19.79 -15.07
N ASN A 128 12.21 -20.23 -14.56
CA ASN A 128 11.19 -20.93 -15.32
C ASN A 128 10.10 -19.99 -15.85
N ILE A 129 10.51 -18.87 -16.44
CA ILE A 129 9.61 -17.88 -17.05
C ILE A 129 8.63 -18.49 -18.05
N LYS A 130 9.06 -19.52 -18.80
CA LYS A 130 8.22 -20.22 -19.78
C LYS A 130 6.96 -20.81 -19.13
N ASN A 131 7.09 -21.41 -17.96
CA ASN A 131 5.94 -21.94 -17.23
C ASN A 131 4.96 -20.83 -16.87
N ILE A 132 5.45 -19.69 -16.37
CA ILE A 132 4.62 -18.53 -16.03
C ILE A 132 3.89 -18.02 -17.28
N LEU A 133 4.58 -17.89 -18.42
CA LEU A 133 3.97 -17.44 -19.67
C LEU A 133 2.89 -18.41 -20.17
N THR A 134 3.14 -19.72 -20.11
CA THR A 134 2.11 -20.73 -20.45
C THR A 134 0.86 -20.59 -19.58
N ILE A 135 1.03 -20.29 -18.29
CA ILE A 135 -0.08 -20.07 -17.36
C ILE A 135 -0.86 -18.79 -17.71
N ILE A 136 -0.15 -17.71 -18.08
CA ILE A 136 -0.74 -16.45 -18.54
C ILE A 136 -1.55 -16.62 -19.83
N GLU A 137 -1.06 -17.43 -20.76
CA GLU A 137 -1.69 -17.67 -22.06
C GLU A 137 -2.89 -18.63 -21.99
N ASP A 138 -3.06 -19.36 -20.88
CA ASP A 138 -4.16 -20.30 -20.68
C ASP A 138 -5.50 -19.58 -20.45
N LYS A 139 -6.24 -19.42 -21.55
CA LYS A 139 -7.57 -18.79 -21.61
C LYS A 139 -8.71 -19.65 -21.04
N SER A 140 -8.45 -20.91 -20.69
CA SER A 140 -9.48 -21.77 -20.09
C SER A 140 -9.73 -21.46 -18.61
N GLU A 141 -8.84 -20.67 -18.02
CA GLU A 141 -8.80 -20.34 -16.61
C GLU A 141 -8.99 -18.82 -16.40
N LEU A 142 -9.07 -18.36 -15.15
CA LEU A 142 -9.20 -16.93 -14.83
C LEU A 142 -8.04 -16.11 -15.44
N PRO A 143 -8.33 -14.94 -16.05
CA PRO A 143 -7.33 -14.15 -16.74
C PRO A 143 -6.36 -13.50 -15.76
N ILE A 144 -5.07 -13.48 -16.12
CA ILE A 144 -4.08 -12.66 -15.43
C ILE A 144 -4.17 -11.25 -15.99
N ILE A 145 -4.65 -10.32 -15.17
CA ILE A 145 -4.96 -8.95 -15.61
C ILE A 145 -3.88 -7.94 -15.24
N ASN A 146 -3.03 -8.26 -14.26
CA ASN A 146 -1.93 -7.44 -13.79
C ASN A 146 -0.69 -8.30 -13.54
N ASN A 147 0.47 -7.83 -14.00
CA ASN A 147 1.79 -8.34 -13.63
C ASN A 147 2.53 -7.21 -12.90
N ILE A 148 2.49 -7.26 -11.57
CA ILE A 148 3.15 -6.30 -10.68
C ILE A 148 4.60 -6.70 -10.51
N ILE A 149 5.52 -5.85 -10.94
CA ILE A 149 6.96 -6.13 -10.99
C ILE A 149 7.65 -5.37 -9.87
N ASN A 150 8.21 -6.09 -8.89
CA ASN A 150 9.06 -5.46 -7.90
C ASN A 150 10.42 -5.12 -8.54
N SER A 151 10.65 -3.85 -8.89
CA SER A 151 11.85 -3.46 -9.64
C SER A 151 13.13 -3.62 -8.80
N GLY A 152 13.02 -3.52 -7.47
CA GLY A 152 14.13 -3.75 -6.53
C GLY A 152 14.53 -5.23 -6.38
N LYS A 153 13.65 -6.17 -6.76
CA LYS A 153 13.89 -7.63 -6.64
C LYS A 153 13.89 -8.37 -7.97
N THR A 154 13.65 -7.67 -9.06
CA THR A 154 13.67 -8.21 -10.43
C THR A 154 14.61 -7.40 -11.31
N ASN A 155 14.64 -7.69 -12.62
CA ASN A 155 15.48 -6.95 -13.55
C ASN A 155 14.77 -6.69 -14.88
N ARG A 156 15.32 -5.77 -15.68
CA ARG A 156 14.76 -5.35 -16.97
C ARG A 156 14.57 -6.48 -17.98
N ARG A 157 15.41 -7.54 -17.93
CA ARG A 157 15.26 -8.68 -18.85
C ARG A 157 14.08 -9.54 -18.47
N TYR A 158 13.81 -9.66 -17.17
CA TYR A 158 12.72 -10.46 -16.64
C TYR A 158 11.36 -9.89 -17.03
N TYR A 159 11.07 -8.63 -16.71
CA TYR A 159 9.71 -8.11 -16.96
C TYR A 159 9.39 -7.82 -18.44
N ARG A 160 10.39 -7.75 -19.32
CA ARG A 160 10.20 -7.68 -20.79
C ARG A 160 9.47 -8.89 -21.38
N ASN A 161 9.32 -9.96 -20.62
CA ASN A 161 8.56 -11.14 -21.05
C ASN A 161 7.04 -10.94 -20.98
N PHE A 162 6.55 -9.91 -20.28
CA PHE A 162 5.12 -9.67 -20.09
C PHE A 162 4.62 -8.52 -20.98
N ASP A 163 3.33 -8.57 -21.33
CA ASP A 163 2.68 -7.49 -22.07
C ASP A 163 2.67 -6.21 -21.23
N SER A 164 3.22 -5.13 -21.79
CA SER A 164 3.21 -3.77 -21.23
C SER A 164 1.83 -3.33 -20.73
N ALA A 165 0.74 -3.71 -21.42
CA ALA A 165 -0.62 -3.36 -21.04
C ALA A 165 -1.09 -4.03 -19.73
N THR A 166 -0.35 -5.02 -19.23
CA THR A 166 -0.58 -5.69 -17.94
C THR A 166 0.43 -5.29 -16.86
N LEU A 167 1.53 -4.62 -17.24
CA LEU A 167 2.63 -4.31 -16.34
C LEU A 167 2.27 -3.20 -15.37
N VAL A 168 2.63 -3.41 -14.11
CA VAL A 168 2.56 -2.41 -13.03
C VAL A 168 3.91 -2.42 -12.32
N THR A 169 4.59 -1.28 -12.21
CA THR A 169 5.85 -1.18 -11.43
C THR A 169 5.54 -1.20 -9.94
N LEU A 170 6.40 -1.81 -9.13
CA LEU A 170 6.34 -1.79 -7.66
C LEU A 170 7.72 -1.47 -7.11
N ASP A 171 7.81 -0.35 -6.39
CA ASP A 171 9.07 0.17 -5.89
C ASP A 171 8.93 0.70 -4.46
N ASP A 172 9.98 0.52 -3.65
CA ASP A 172 10.08 1.13 -2.33
C ASP A 172 10.82 2.46 -2.41
N PHE A 173 10.04 3.52 -2.62
CA PHE A 173 10.55 4.89 -2.69
C PHE A 173 10.79 5.51 -1.31
N PHE A 174 10.30 4.90 -0.23
CA PHE A 174 10.39 5.49 1.09
C PHE A 174 11.76 5.25 1.71
N CYS A 175 12.55 6.31 1.87
CA CYS A 175 13.87 6.25 2.47
C CYS A 175 13.81 6.05 4.00
N CYS A 176 13.48 4.83 4.44
CA CYS A 176 13.44 4.43 5.84
C CYS A 176 14.77 4.74 6.57
N GLN A 177 14.68 5.36 7.74
CA GLN A 177 15.82 5.54 8.65
C GLN A 177 15.75 4.56 9.82
N GLN A 178 16.89 4.30 10.45
CA GLN A 178 16.95 3.44 11.64
C GLN A 178 16.24 4.08 12.84
N LYS A 179 16.37 5.41 13.00
CA LYS A 179 15.70 6.16 14.06
C LYS A 179 14.93 7.34 13.48
N ASN A 180 13.82 7.68 14.14
CA ASN A 180 13.02 8.86 13.77
C ASN A 180 13.82 10.17 13.84
N SER A 181 14.78 10.28 14.76
CA SER A 181 15.68 11.43 14.88
C SER A 181 16.55 11.66 13.66
N ASP A 182 16.85 10.61 12.89
CA ASP A 182 17.76 10.68 11.75
C ASP A 182 17.11 11.40 10.56
N TYR A 183 15.78 11.57 10.58
CA TYR A 183 15.07 12.41 9.62
C TYR A 183 15.24 13.92 9.91
N LEU A 184 15.68 14.33 11.10
CA LEU A 184 15.83 15.74 11.47
C LEU A 184 16.81 16.49 10.55
N PRO A 185 18.04 16.00 10.29
CA PRO A 185 18.95 16.65 9.33
C PRO A 185 18.50 16.50 7.86
N ILE A 186 17.64 15.52 7.54
CA ILE A 186 17.14 15.29 6.18
C ILE A 186 16.05 16.30 5.85
N GLY A 187 15.05 16.46 6.73
CA GLY A 187 13.91 17.37 6.59
C GLY A 187 12.92 16.96 5.49
N GLU A 188 13.40 16.69 4.28
CA GLU A 188 12.60 16.25 3.13
C GLU A 188 13.35 15.26 2.24
N SER A 189 12.63 14.23 1.79
CA SER A 189 13.15 13.19 0.89
C SER A 189 12.42 13.22 -0.45
N GLN A 190 13.10 12.78 -1.51
CA GLN A 190 12.43 12.39 -2.75
C GLN A 190 11.58 11.15 -2.50
N PHE A 191 10.50 10.98 -3.27
CA PHE A 191 9.68 9.78 -3.24
C PHE A 191 9.55 9.21 -4.65
N SER A 192 8.60 9.70 -5.45
CA SER A 192 8.29 9.10 -6.75
C SER A 192 7.95 10.15 -7.81
N GLU A 193 8.21 9.78 -9.05
CA GLU A 193 7.75 10.44 -10.27
C GLU A 193 7.00 9.49 -11.21
N GLU A 194 6.70 8.25 -10.77
CA GLU A 194 6.08 7.21 -11.58
C GLU A 194 4.75 7.66 -12.17
N HIS A 195 3.94 8.42 -11.42
CA HIS A 195 2.66 8.96 -11.87
C HIS A 195 2.76 9.86 -13.11
N LEU A 196 3.95 10.43 -13.38
CA LEU A 196 4.23 11.25 -14.56
C LEU A 196 4.61 10.42 -15.79
N PHE A 197 5.23 9.25 -15.60
CA PHE A 197 5.91 8.53 -16.67
C PHE A 197 5.29 7.17 -17.03
N TYR A 198 4.57 6.50 -16.11
CA TYR A 198 4.10 5.12 -16.34
C TYR A 198 3.29 4.94 -17.65
N LYS A 199 2.49 5.94 -18.03
CA LYS A 199 1.72 5.90 -19.30
C LYS A 199 2.62 6.01 -20.52
N ASN A 200 3.67 6.83 -20.47
CA ASN A 200 4.63 7.00 -21.57
C ASN A 200 5.46 5.73 -21.77
N ASP A 201 5.72 4.99 -20.69
CA ASP A 201 6.39 3.69 -20.70
C ASP A 201 5.47 2.54 -21.16
N GLY A 202 4.18 2.83 -21.41
CA GLY A 202 3.19 1.84 -21.85
C GLY A 202 2.68 0.93 -20.73
N TYR A 203 2.98 1.23 -19.48
CA TYR A 203 2.54 0.43 -18.33
C TYR A 203 1.09 0.72 -17.96
N LYS A 204 0.41 -0.30 -17.43
CA LYS A 204 -0.94 -0.19 -16.90
C LYS A 204 -1.00 0.71 -15.66
N GLY A 205 0.05 0.68 -14.86
CA GLY A 205 0.09 1.40 -13.60
C GLY A 205 1.42 1.37 -12.88
N PHE A 206 1.41 1.87 -11.66
CA PHE A 206 2.52 1.86 -10.72
C PHE A 206 2.01 1.60 -9.30
N SER A 207 2.90 1.19 -8.42
CA SER A 207 2.65 0.74 -7.07
C SER A 207 3.83 1.13 -6.18
N ASP A 208 3.55 1.38 -4.91
CA ASP A 208 4.56 1.69 -3.90
C ASP A 208 4.13 1.14 -2.54
N PHE A 209 5.08 1.12 -1.60
CA PHE A 209 4.86 0.76 -0.20
C PHE A 209 4.54 1.98 0.69
N LEU A 210 3.95 3.04 0.09
CA LEU A 210 3.50 4.25 0.78
C LEU A 210 4.63 4.92 1.58
N THR A 211 4.30 5.73 2.57
CA THR A 211 5.28 6.29 3.53
C THR A 211 5.64 5.32 4.66
N ILE A 212 5.62 4.01 4.37
CA ILE A 212 5.86 2.94 5.34
C ILE A 212 7.11 2.15 4.97
N GLY A 213 7.24 1.81 3.69
CA GLY A 213 8.31 0.97 3.15
C GLY A 213 7.96 -0.52 3.12
N ASP A 214 8.77 -1.29 2.38
CA ASP A 214 8.59 -2.73 2.16
C ASP A 214 8.80 -3.56 3.45
N ASN A 215 9.61 -3.04 4.37
CA ASN A 215 10.01 -3.72 5.59
C ASN A 215 8.82 -4.02 6.52
N TYR A 216 8.68 -5.28 6.90
CA TYR A 216 7.66 -5.75 7.83
C TYR A 216 8.21 -6.00 9.24
N SER A 217 7.47 -5.55 10.26
CA SER A 217 7.72 -5.87 11.68
C SER A 217 6.41 -6.07 12.44
N ASP A 218 6.27 -7.13 13.26
CA ASP A 218 5.04 -7.33 14.07
C ASP A 218 4.89 -6.34 15.21
N GLY A 219 6.01 -5.81 15.71
CA GLY A 219 6.07 -4.84 16.79
C GLY A 219 6.54 -3.45 16.36
N GLY A 220 6.33 -2.49 17.26
CA GLY A 220 7.01 -1.20 17.27
C GLY A 220 7.61 -0.96 18.65
N PHE A 221 8.76 -0.31 18.70
CA PHE A 221 9.35 0.16 19.96
C PHE A 221 8.83 1.56 20.27
N LEU A 222 8.78 1.92 21.55
CA LEU A 222 8.54 3.32 21.92
C LEU A 222 9.68 4.15 21.33
N PRO A 223 9.40 5.10 20.43
CA PRO A 223 10.45 5.82 19.75
C PRO A 223 10.98 6.93 20.65
N PHE A 224 12.25 7.26 20.50
CA PHE A 224 12.84 8.38 21.25
C PHE A 224 12.35 9.73 20.71
N ALA A 225 12.10 9.80 19.39
CA ALA A 225 11.53 10.95 18.70
C ALA A 225 10.28 10.54 17.92
N ILE A 226 9.33 11.44 17.75
CA ILE A 226 8.17 11.22 16.88
C ILE A 226 8.45 11.85 15.52
N ALA A 227 8.16 11.13 14.45
CA ALA A 227 8.22 11.65 13.09
C ALA A 227 6.84 11.52 12.41
N ILE A 228 6.34 12.62 11.86
CA ILE A 228 5.18 12.64 10.97
C ILE A 228 5.70 12.75 9.54
N HIS A 229 5.36 11.77 8.70
CA HIS A 229 5.73 11.75 7.29
C HIS A 229 4.55 12.22 6.46
N LEU A 230 4.73 13.30 5.71
CA LEU A 230 3.67 13.87 4.88
C LEU A 230 4.15 14.00 3.43
N SER A 231 3.49 13.27 2.53
CA SER A 231 3.74 13.40 1.11
C SER A 231 3.13 14.67 0.54
N TYR A 232 3.84 15.32 -0.39
CA TYR A 232 3.37 16.48 -1.12
C TYR A 232 3.93 16.49 -2.55
N ALA A 233 3.27 17.18 -3.47
CA ALA A 233 3.78 17.40 -4.81
C ALA A 233 4.59 18.72 -4.84
N ASP A 234 5.81 18.67 -5.37
CA ASP A 234 6.60 19.88 -5.58
C ASP A 234 6.13 20.68 -6.81
N SER A 235 6.80 21.80 -7.10
CA SER A 235 6.47 22.66 -8.25
C SER A 235 6.55 21.95 -9.61
N THR A 236 7.29 20.83 -9.69
CA THR A 236 7.42 19.98 -10.89
C THR A 236 6.45 18.80 -10.88
N LYS A 237 5.53 18.76 -9.90
CA LYS A 237 4.57 17.68 -9.62
C LYS A 237 5.23 16.37 -9.19
N LYS A 238 6.52 16.36 -8.84
CA LYS A 238 7.15 15.16 -8.27
C LYS A 238 6.73 14.98 -6.83
N ILE A 239 6.52 13.74 -6.41
CA ILE A 239 6.14 13.45 -5.03
C ILE A 239 7.39 13.48 -4.16
N ARG A 240 7.30 14.22 -3.06
CA ARG A 240 8.32 14.30 -2.01
C ARG A 240 7.66 14.01 -0.67
N VAL A 241 8.47 13.61 0.32
CA VAL A 241 8.00 13.41 1.69
C VAL A 241 8.69 14.43 2.58
N LYS A 242 7.90 15.21 3.32
CA LYS A 242 8.40 16.06 4.40
C LYS A 242 8.34 15.29 5.71
N HIS A 243 9.42 15.37 6.49
CA HIS A 243 9.54 14.68 7.77
C HIS A 243 9.48 15.71 8.90
N PHE A 244 8.40 15.70 9.68
CA PHE A 244 8.26 16.56 10.86
C PHE A 244 8.66 15.77 12.09
N VAL A 245 9.85 16.05 12.62
CA VAL A 245 10.42 15.33 13.76
C VAL A 245 10.27 16.16 15.03
N SER A 246 9.97 15.52 16.17
CA SER A 246 9.97 16.15 17.50
C SER A 246 11.34 16.74 17.85
N ASP A 247 11.35 17.81 18.64
CA ASP A 247 12.58 18.46 19.12
C ASP A 247 13.18 17.65 20.28
N SER A 248 12.33 17.18 21.20
CA SER A 248 12.74 16.30 22.29
C SER A 248 12.93 14.86 21.77
N ASN A 249 14.14 14.33 21.97
CA ASN A 249 14.56 13.04 21.40
C ASN A 249 15.56 12.22 22.27
N MET A 250 15.72 12.58 23.54
CA MET A 250 16.73 11.99 24.43
C MET A 250 16.27 10.71 25.14
N ASP A 251 14.96 10.49 25.25
CA ASP A 251 14.35 9.36 25.96
C ASP A 251 13.01 8.93 25.32
N THR A 252 12.30 7.99 25.92
CA THR A 252 10.95 7.55 25.48
C THR A 252 9.80 8.22 26.24
N SER A 253 10.09 9.18 27.12
CA SER A 253 9.06 9.85 27.92
C SER A 253 8.27 10.85 27.08
N ASP A 254 7.13 11.30 27.60
CA ASP A 254 6.29 12.36 27.01
C ASP A 254 6.03 12.27 25.50
N ILE A 255 5.46 11.13 25.08
CA ILE A 255 5.08 10.89 23.68
C ILE A 255 4.06 11.94 23.20
N GLY A 256 3.18 12.41 24.08
CA GLY A 256 2.20 13.45 23.78
C GLY A 256 2.85 14.79 23.42
N GLY A 257 3.75 15.29 24.27
CA GLY A 257 4.49 16.52 24.01
C GLY A 257 5.36 16.43 22.75
N LYS A 258 6.06 15.31 22.55
CA LYS A 258 6.83 15.04 21.31
C LYS A 258 5.95 15.08 20.06
N PHE A 259 4.72 14.59 20.16
CA PHE A 259 3.78 14.62 19.05
C PHE A 259 3.33 16.04 18.77
N GLU A 260 3.02 16.82 19.81
CA GLU A 260 2.67 18.23 19.69
C GLU A 260 3.78 19.04 19.01
N GLU A 261 5.05 18.84 19.40
CA GLU A 261 6.20 19.48 18.76
C GLU A 261 6.26 19.19 17.24
N ALA A 262 6.13 17.93 16.84
CA ALA A 262 6.12 17.54 15.43
C ALA A 262 4.88 18.08 14.69
N LEU A 263 3.72 18.06 15.34
CA LEU A 263 2.46 18.55 14.78
C LEU A 263 2.49 20.07 14.57
N ASN A 264 3.05 20.83 15.50
CA ASN A 264 3.22 22.28 15.36
C ASN A 264 4.00 22.64 14.08
N LYS A 265 5.07 21.88 13.78
CA LYS A 265 5.86 22.04 12.55
C LYS A 265 5.02 21.73 11.30
N LEU A 266 4.21 20.68 11.35
CA LEU A 266 3.28 20.32 10.25
C LEU A 266 2.25 21.42 10.01
N ILE A 267 1.60 21.92 11.06
CA ILE A 267 0.57 22.97 10.96
C ILE A 267 1.16 24.30 10.49
N TYR A 268 2.38 24.63 10.91
CA TYR A 268 3.09 25.79 10.38
C TYR A 268 3.35 25.65 8.88
N TRP A 269 3.85 24.50 8.44
CA TRP A 269 4.09 24.24 7.03
C TRP A 269 2.81 24.21 6.20
N SER A 270 1.71 23.64 6.71
CA SER A 270 0.44 23.51 5.99
C SER A 270 -0.20 24.86 5.66
N LYS A 271 0.08 25.92 6.43
CA LYS A 271 -0.35 27.30 6.11
C LYS A 271 0.29 27.87 4.85
N THR A 272 1.47 27.37 4.47
CA THR A 272 2.23 27.81 3.29
C THR A 272 2.07 26.86 2.10
N SER A 273 1.55 25.66 2.35
CA SER A 273 1.34 24.63 1.35
C SER A 273 -0.06 24.72 0.77
N SER A 274 -0.22 24.41 -0.52
CA SER A 274 -1.54 24.24 -1.15
C SER A 274 -2.12 22.84 -0.95
N LEU A 275 -1.41 21.95 -0.23
CA LEU A 275 -1.85 20.59 0.01
C LEU A 275 -3.08 20.58 0.92
N ASN A 276 -4.18 20.03 0.42
CA ASN A 276 -5.42 19.89 1.16
C ASN A 276 -5.91 18.44 1.03
N THR A 277 -5.63 17.63 2.04
CA THR A 277 -6.08 16.23 2.15
C THR A 277 -6.88 16.06 3.43
N ARG A 278 -7.72 15.03 3.50
CA ARG A 278 -8.49 14.71 4.72
C ARG A 278 -7.58 14.55 5.94
N ALA A 279 -6.41 13.96 5.73
CA ALA A 279 -5.42 13.78 6.78
C ALA A 279 -4.91 15.11 7.37
N ILE A 280 -4.76 16.15 6.56
CA ILE A 280 -4.34 17.48 7.04
C ILE A 280 -5.43 18.12 7.89
N GLU A 281 -6.70 17.97 7.50
CA GLU A 281 -7.81 18.47 8.31
C GLU A 281 -7.90 17.74 9.65
N GLU A 282 -7.71 16.41 9.67
CA GLU A 282 -7.61 15.65 10.92
C GLU A 282 -6.41 16.09 11.77
N PHE A 283 -5.24 16.36 11.17
CA PHE A 283 -4.10 16.91 11.91
C PHE A 283 -4.38 18.30 12.50
N LYS A 284 -5.11 19.17 11.77
CA LYS A 284 -5.53 20.49 12.29
C LYS A 284 -6.48 20.35 13.48
N GLU A 285 -7.42 19.40 13.43
CA GLU A 285 -8.34 19.12 14.54
C GLU A 285 -7.61 18.57 15.77
N LEU A 286 -6.67 17.63 15.57
CA LEU A 286 -5.84 17.11 16.66
C LEU A 286 -5.03 18.22 17.33
N HIS A 287 -4.49 19.15 16.52
CA HIS A 287 -3.76 20.32 17.01
C HIS A 287 -4.68 21.27 17.79
N SER A 288 -5.88 21.59 17.29
CA SER A 288 -6.80 22.48 18.00
C SER A 288 -7.29 21.91 19.32
N ASN A 289 -7.42 20.58 19.39
CA ASN A 289 -7.91 19.88 20.57
C ASN A 289 -6.80 19.51 21.56
N GLY A 290 -5.52 19.71 21.20
CA GLY A 290 -4.37 19.29 22.01
C GLY A 290 -4.35 17.78 22.28
N HIS A 291 -4.84 16.97 21.34
CA HIS A 291 -5.04 15.53 21.55
C HIS A 291 -4.00 14.69 20.82
N PHE A 292 -3.35 13.78 21.55
CA PHE A 292 -2.50 12.74 20.97
C PHE A 292 -3.31 11.46 20.70
N PRO A 293 -3.53 11.08 19.43
CA PRO A 293 -4.39 9.94 19.07
C PRO A 293 -3.65 8.58 19.08
N GLY A 294 -2.38 8.56 19.50
CA GLY A 294 -1.51 7.38 19.41
C GLY A 294 -0.73 7.29 18.08
N LEU A 295 0.43 6.63 18.12
CA LEU A 295 1.35 6.52 16.98
C LEU A 295 0.73 5.82 15.76
N GLY A 296 -0.13 4.84 16.00
CA GLY A 296 -0.84 4.15 14.93
C GLY A 296 -1.75 5.07 14.13
N SER A 297 -2.45 5.98 14.81
CA SER A 297 -3.30 7.00 14.19
C SER A 297 -2.48 8.01 13.39
N VAL A 298 -1.28 8.36 13.85
CA VAL A 298 -0.34 9.20 13.07
C VAL A 298 0.07 8.50 11.78
N LYS A 299 0.44 7.22 11.84
CA LYS A 299 0.76 6.41 10.66
C LYS A 299 -0.42 6.30 9.69
N LYS A 300 -1.63 6.07 10.22
CA LYS A 300 -2.89 6.06 9.46
C LYS A 300 -3.04 7.34 8.64
N LEU A 301 -2.89 8.50 9.28
CA LEU A 301 -3.00 9.81 8.62
C LEU A 301 -1.94 10.01 7.52
N SER A 302 -0.69 9.59 7.74
CA SER A 302 0.35 9.62 6.70
C SER A 302 -0.03 8.81 5.47
N VAL A 303 -0.59 7.61 5.67
CA VAL A 303 -1.07 6.73 4.58
C VAL A 303 -2.23 7.36 3.83
N MET A 304 -3.22 7.89 4.55
CA MET A 304 -4.38 8.56 3.95
C MET A 304 -3.94 9.74 3.09
N ASN A 305 -3.06 10.60 3.62
CA ASN A 305 -2.49 11.72 2.88
C ASN A 305 -1.79 11.26 1.59
N HIS A 306 -0.98 10.20 1.68
CA HIS A 306 -0.24 9.69 0.54
C HIS A 306 -1.17 9.22 -0.58
N ILE A 307 -2.14 8.36 -0.25
CA ILE A 307 -3.06 7.79 -1.24
C ILE A 307 -3.92 8.90 -1.87
N GLU A 308 -4.46 9.81 -1.06
CA GLU A 308 -5.29 10.92 -1.53
C GLU A 308 -4.50 11.87 -2.45
N LEU A 309 -3.25 12.19 -2.09
CA LEU A 309 -2.37 12.98 -2.94
C LEU A 309 -2.13 12.30 -4.30
N VAL A 310 -1.75 11.03 -4.30
CA VAL A 310 -1.44 10.31 -5.54
C VAL A 310 -2.66 10.23 -6.45
N ILE A 311 -3.85 9.97 -5.90
CA ILE A 311 -5.11 9.99 -6.65
C ILE A 311 -5.37 11.36 -7.30
N GLY A 312 -5.08 12.44 -6.57
CA GLY A 312 -5.22 13.81 -7.09
C GLY A 312 -4.25 14.17 -8.22
N LEU A 313 -3.17 13.39 -8.40
CA LEU A 313 -2.15 13.64 -9.43
C LEU A 313 -2.37 12.84 -10.73
N ILE A 314 -3.27 11.84 -10.75
CA ILE A 314 -3.45 10.89 -11.88
C ILE A 314 -4.78 11.02 -12.63
#